data_AF-A0A2M8FCC1-F1
#
_entry.id   AF-A0A2M8FCC1-F1
#
_cell.length_a   1.000
_cell.length_b   1.000
_cell.length_c   1.000
_cell.angle_alpha   90.00
_cell.angle_beta   90.00
_cell.angle_gamma   90.00
#
_symmetry.space_group_name_H-M   'P 1'
#
loop_
_entity.id
_entity.type
_entity.pdbx_description
1 polymer ?
#
loop_
_entity_poly.entity_id
_entity_poly.type
_entity_poly.pdbx_seq_one_letter_code
_entity_poly.pdbx_strand_id
1 'polypeptide(L)'
;VIFDVILLGAVLIDGLYLRLGNDFVYLLVPILWIFVQRYFRFTSRKTFIVGISMLLFPPVFLQFNLGQIAENMAVWAYLFLVAGTIQILLELKGSER
;
A
#
# COMPACT_ATOMS: atom_id res chain seq x y z
N VAL A 1 -10.67 1.41 10.51
CA VAL A 1 -11.50 2.13 9.51
C VAL A 1 -11.04 3.56 9.30
N ILE A 2 -11.19 4.49 10.27
CA ILE A 2 -10.75 5.90 10.08
C ILE A 2 -9.26 5.98 9.79
N PHE A 3 -8.43 5.23 10.52
CA PHE A 3 -6.98 5.19 10.30
C PHE A 3 -6.60 4.64 8.91
N ASP A 4 -7.31 3.61 8.44
CA ASP A 4 -7.08 3.02 7.11
C ASP A 4 -7.41 4.02 6.00
N VAL A 5 -8.50 4.78 6.16
CA VAL A 5 -8.89 5.84 5.20
C VAL A 5 -7.84 6.96 5.18
N ILE A 6 -7.30 7.34 6.34
CA ILE A 6 -6.23 8.34 6.42
C ILE A 6 -4.95 7.84 5.73
N LEU A 7 -4.53 6.60 5.99
CA LEU A 7 -3.35 6.01 5.37
C LEU A 7 -3.53 5.84 3.85
N LEU A 8 -4.69 5.35 3.40
CA LEU A 8 -5.01 5.26 1.96
C LEU A 8 -5.04 6.64 1.30
N GLY A 9 -5.62 7.64 1.98
CA GLY A 9 -5.61 9.02 1.52
C GLY A 9 -4.18 9.55 1.37
N ALA A 10 -3.31 9.31 2.36
CA ALA A 10 -1.91 9.71 2.32
C ALA A 10 -1.17 9.06 1.12
N VAL A 11 -1.38 7.76 0.90
CA VAL A 11 -0.83 7.02 -0.24
C VAL A 11 -1.31 7.59 -1.58
N LEU A 12 -2.60 7.89 -1.71
CA LEU A 12 -3.15 8.42 -2.96
C LEU A 12 -2.68 9.86 -3.21
N ILE A 13 -2.62 10.70 -2.18
CA ILE A 13 -2.07 12.06 -2.27
C ILE A 13 -0.58 11.99 -2.63
N ASP A 14 0.16 11.05 -2.06
CA ASP A 14 1.57 10.86 -2.37
C ASP A 14 1.79 10.39 -3.80
N GLY A 15 1.09 9.33 -4.22
CA GLY A 15 1.14 8.81 -5.58
C GLY A 15 0.75 9.83 -6.65
N LEU A 16 -0.20 10.75 -6.37
CA LEU A 16 -0.72 11.72 -7.33
C LEU A 16 -0.04 13.10 -7.30
N TYR A 17 0.32 13.61 -6.13
CA TYR A 17 0.67 15.02 -5.93
C TYR A 17 2.04 15.23 -5.31
N LEU A 18 2.42 14.43 -4.32
CA LEU A 18 3.69 14.62 -3.65
C LEU A 18 4.77 13.89 -4.43
N ARG A 19 5.62 14.67 -5.11
CA ARG A 19 6.97 14.23 -5.48
C ARG A 19 7.86 14.09 -4.24
N LEU A 20 7.33 13.53 -3.15
CA LEU A 20 8.13 13.07 -2.04
C LEU A 20 8.84 11.80 -2.54
N GLY A 21 9.82 11.98 -3.43
CA GLY A 21 10.86 10.98 -3.73
C GLY A 21 11.77 10.80 -2.51
N ASN A 22 11.17 10.70 -1.33
CA ASN A 22 11.84 10.52 -0.07
C ASN A 22 11.58 9.08 0.34
N ASP A 23 12.56 8.22 0.08
CA ASP A 23 12.55 6.77 0.32
C ASP A 23 12.05 6.40 1.72
N PHE A 24 12.20 7.32 2.69
CA PHE A 24 11.65 7.19 4.02
C PHE A 24 10.13 7.03 4.06
N VAL A 25 9.36 7.78 3.26
CA VAL A 25 7.89 7.72 3.26
C VAL A 25 7.41 6.35 2.77
N TYR A 26 8.05 5.85 1.71
CA TYR A 26 7.79 4.52 1.15
C TYR A 26 8.10 3.38 2.13
N LEU A 27 8.99 3.59 3.10
CA LEU A 27 9.26 2.62 4.16
C LEU A 27 8.31 2.76 5.35
N LEU A 28 8.06 3.99 5.80
CA LEU A 28 7.35 4.27 7.04
C LEU A 28 5.85 3.92 6.92
N VAL A 29 5.23 4.23 5.79
CA VAL A 29 3.79 4.02 5.58
C VAL A 29 3.43 2.53 5.54
N PRO A 30 4.13 1.63 4.81
CA PRO A 30 3.82 0.20 4.85
C PRO A 30 4.07 -0.42 6.22
N ILE A 31 5.11 0.03 6.95
CA ILE A 31 5.37 -0.45 8.31
C ILE A 31 4.21 -0.07 9.24
N LEU A 32 3.77 1.19 9.21
CA LEU A 32 2.60 1.65 9.97
C LEU A 32 1.33 0.91 9.55
N TRP A 33 1.14 0.67 8.24
CA TRP A 33 0.01 -0.10 7.72
C TRP A 33 -0.02 -1.50 8.31
N ILE A 34 1.10 -2.23 8.27
CA ILE A 34 1.20 -3.58 8.85
C ILE A 34 0.93 -3.54 10.36
N PHE A 35 1.47 -2.55 11.08
CA PHE A 35 1.30 -2.44 12.52
C PHE A 35 -0.17 -2.18 12.92
N VAL A 36 -0.83 -1.25 12.23
CA VAL A 36 -2.25 -0.92 12.43
C VAL A 36 -3.12 -2.13 12.12
N GLN A 37 -2.91 -2.76 10.97
CA GLN A 37 -3.71 -3.91 10.53
C GLN A 37 -3.55 -5.09 11.49
N ARG A 38 -2.35 -5.29 12.05
CA ARG A 38 -2.09 -6.29 13.10
C ARG A 38 -2.84 -5.97 14.38
N TYR A 39 -2.83 -4.71 14.84
CA TYR A 39 -3.52 -4.31 16.07
C TYR A 39 -5.05 -4.42 15.94
N PHE A 40 -5.59 -4.05 14.78
CA PHE A 40 -7.03 -4.07 14.51
C PHE A 40 -7.54 -5.43 13.97
N ARG A 41 -6.70 -6.47 13.91
CA ARG A 41 -7.03 -7.82 13.39
C ARG A 41 -7.69 -7.80 12.01
N PHE A 42 -7.24 -6.90 11.14
CA PHE A 42 -7.78 -6.86 9.79
C PHE A 42 -7.18 -7.97 8.93
N THR A 43 -8.01 -8.53 8.05
CA THR A 43 -7.64 -9.63 7.15
C THR A 43 -6.68 -9.14 6.05
N SER A 44 -5.57 -9.87 5.90
CA SER A 44 -4.59 -9.75 4.80
C SER A 44 -5.24 -9.57 3.41
N ARG A 45 -6.40 -10.20 3.19
CA ARG A 45 -7.21 -10.08 1.98
C ARG A 45 -7.52 -8.62 1.58
N LYS A 46 -7.79 -7.73 2.53
CA LYS A 46 -8.09 -6.31 2.22
C LYS A 46 -6.87 -5.57 1.69
N THR A 47 -5.71 -5.82 2.28
CA THR A 47 -4.42 -5.25 1.84
C THR A 47 -4.08 -5.70 0.42
N PHE A 48 -4.31 -6.99 0.09
CA PHE A 48 -4.15 -7.48 -1.28
C PHE A 48 -5.11 -6.82 -2.28
N ILE A 49 -6.38 -6.66 -1.91
CA ILE A 49 -7.36 -5.98 -2.79
C ILE A 49 -6.89 -4.55 -3.09
N VAL A 50 -6.39 -3.82 -2.09
CA VAL A 50 -5.84 -2.46 -2.29
C VAL A 50 -4.64 -2.51 -3.24
N GLY A 51 -3.66 -3.39 -2.99
CA GLY A 51 -2.46 -3.49 -3.83
C GLY A 51 -2.76 -3.87 -5.28
N ILE A 52 -3.66 -4.84 -5.50
CA ILE A 52 -4.10 -5.25 -6.85
C ILE A 52 -4.88 -4.13 -7.54
N SER A 53 -5.74 -3.42 -6.80
CA SER A 53 -6.47 -2.27 -7.36
C SER A 53 -5.50 -1.15 -7.75
N MET A 54 -4.43 -0.94 -6.98
CA MET A 54 -3.39 0.05 -7.30
C MET A 54 -2.64 -0.28 -8.60
N LEU A 55 -2.44 -1.56 -8.93
CA LEU A 55 -1.81 -2.00 -10.19
C LEU A 55 -2.59 -1.60 -11.45
N LEU A 56 -3.87 -1.25 -11.33
CA LEU A 56 -4.68 -0.80 -12.47
C LEU A 56 -4.39 0.65 -12.86
N PHE A 57 -3.80 1.45 -11.98
CA PHE A 57 -3.53 2.87 -12.24
C PHE A 57 -2.31 3.14 -13.13
N PRO A 58 -1.15 2.47 -12.97
CA PRO A 58 0.02 2.69 -13.84
C PRO A 58 -0.27 2.65 -15.34
N PRO A 59 -0.98 1.64 -15.91
CA PRO A 59 -1.27 1.62 -17.34
C PRO A 59 -2.15 2.79 -17.79
N VAL A 60 -3.08 3.26 -16.94
CA VAL A 60 -3.91 4.43 -17.23
C VAL A 60 -3.03 5.69 -17.27
N PHE A 61 -2.16 5.90 -16.28
CA PHE A 61 -1.30 7.08 -16.23
C PHE A 61 -0.24 7.11 -17.35
N LEU A 62 0.26 5.94 -17.77
CA LEU A 62 1.16 5.84 -18.92
C LEU A 62 0.49 6.28 -20.22
N GLN A 63 -0.81 6.01 -20.41
CA GLN A 63 -1.54 6.49 -21.60
C GLN A 63 -1.59 8.02 -21.70
N PHE A 64 -1.53 8.73 -20.57
CA PHE A 64 -1.52 10.19 -20.51
C PHE A 64 -0.10 10.79 -20.45
N ASN A 65 0.96 10.00 -20.71
CA ASN A 65 2.37 10.41 -20.56
C ASN A 65 2.75 10.88 -19.15
N LEU A 66 2.03 10.42 -18.12
CA LEU A 66 2.31 10.75 -16.71
C LEU A 66 3.23 9.69 -16.09
N GLY A 67 4.42 9.50 -16.68
CA GLY A 67 5.36 8.43 -16.31
C GLY A 67 5.73 8.41 -14.83
N GLN A 68 6.03 9.57 -14.24
CA GLN A 68 6.37 9.68 -12.82
C GLN A 68 5.23 9.21 -11.89
N ILE A 69 3.99 9.56 -12.21
CA ILE A 69 2.81 9.19 -11.40
C ILE A 69 2.57 7.68 -11.54
N ALA A 70 2.75 7.14 -12.75
CA ALA A 70 2.64 5.71 -13.00
C ALA A 70 3.67 4.91 -12.20
N GLU A 71 4.93 5.37 -12.16
CA GLU A 71 6.00 4.76 -11.36
C GLU A 71 5.68 4.80 -9.87
N ASN A 72 5.30 5.96 -9.32
CA ASN A 72 4.95 6.10 -7.91
C ASN A 72 3.79 5.16 -7.53
N MET A 73 2.76 5.08 -8.36
CA MET A 73 1.63 4.17 -8.16
C MET A 73 2.04 2.69 -8.22
N ALA A 74 2.97 2.34 -9.10
CA ALA A 74 3.50 0.98 -9.18
C ALA A 74 4.32 0.61 -7.93
N VAL A 75 5.11 1.54 -7.40
CA VAL A 75 5.84 1.37 -6.13
C VAL A 75 4.86 1.16 -4.98
N TRP A 76 3.83 1.99 -4.85
CA TRP A 76 2.81 1.81 -3.83
C TRP A 76 2.10 0.46 -3.95
N ALA A 77 1.70 0.07 -5.16
CA ALA A 77 1.09 -1.24 -5.39
C ALA A 77 2.00 -2.39 -4.92
N TYR A 78 3.28 -2.33 -5.28
CA TYR A 78 4.29 -3.30 -4.81
C TYR A 78 4.38 -3.34 -3.27
N LEU A 79 4.47 -2.18 -2.62
CA LEU A 79 4.56 -2.09 -1.16
C LEU A 79 3.33 -2.68 -0.46
N PHE A 80 2.12 -2.46 -1.00
CA PHE A 80 0.91 -3.08 -0.47
C PHE A 80 0.89 -4.59 -0.65
N LEU A 81 1.37 -5.12 -1.78
CA LEU A 81 1.47 -6.56 -1.99
C LEU A 81 2.49 -7.21 -1.04
N VAL A 82 3.63 -6.56 -0.81
CA VAL A 82 4.62 -6.99 0.19
C VAL A 82 4.02 -6.95 1.59
N ALA A 83 3.32 -5.87 1.95
CA ALA A 83 2.65 -5.75 3.24
C ALA A 83 1.58 -6.83 3.43
N GLY A 84 0.77 -7.12 2.41
CA GLY A 84 -0.22 -8.20 2.44
C GLY A 84 0.44 -9.58 2.61
N THR A 85 1.59 -9.80 1.96
CA THR A 85 2.38 -11.02 2.11
C THR A 85 2.95 -11.16 3.53
N ILE A 86 3.44 -10.07 4.14
CA ILE A 86 3.88 -10.11 5.54
C ILE A 86 2.69 -10.40 6.47
N GLN A 87 1.54 -9.79 6.22
CA GLN A 87 0.32 -10.01 7.02
C GLN A 87 -0.13 -11.47 6.96
N ILE A 88 -0.15 -12.11 5.79
CA ILE A 88 -0.57 -13.52 5.69
C ILE A 88 0.39 -14.45 6.46
N LEU A 89 1.70 -14.19 6.40
CA LEU A 89 2.69 -14.95 7.17
C LEU A 89 2.50 -14.77 8.68
N LEU A 90 2.17 -13.55 9.12
CA LEU A 90 1.89 -13.27 10.53
C LEU A 90 0.58 -13.89 11.00
N GLU A 91 -0.46 -13.90 10.17
CA GLU A 91 -1.74 -14.57 10.42
C GLU A 91 -1.54 -16.08 10.59
N LEU A 92 -0.81 -16.72 9.67
CA LEU A 92 -0.48 -18.16 9.73
C LEU A 92 0.28 -18.52 11.02
N LYS A 93 1.33 -17.76 11.35
CA LYS A 93 2.11 -17.97 12.58
C LYS A 93 1.29 -17.73 13.87
N GLY A 94 0.32 -16.82 13.83
CA GLY A 94 -0.59 -16.56 14.94
C GLY A 94 -1.62 -17.68 15.14
N SER A 95 -1.99 -18.39 14.07
CA SER A 95 -2.94 -19.50 14.10
C SER A 95 -2.35 -20.82 14.63
N GLU A 96 -1.02 -20.96 14.66
CA GLU A 96 -0.32 -22.14 15.19
C GLU A 96 -0.11 -22.09 16.71
N ARG A 97 -0.49 -21.00 17.39
CA ARG A 97 -0.45 -20.84 18.85
C ARG A 97 -1.84 -20.95 19.46
#